data_AF-A0A0V0GW99-F1
#
_entry.id   AF-A0A0V0GW99-F1
#
_cell.length_a   1.000
_cell.length_b   1.000
_cell.length_c   1.000
_cell.angle_alpha   90.00
_cell.angle_beta   90.00
_cell.angle_gamma   90.00
#
_symmetry.space_group_name_H-M   'P 1'
#
loop_
_entity.id
_entity.type
_entity.pdbx_description
1 polymer ?
#
loop_
_entity_poly.entity_id
_entity_poly.type
_entity_poly.pdbx_seq_one_letter_code
_entity_poly.pdbx_strand_id
1 'polypeptide(L)'
;MIRRTKVALQGGGTIRGMLWYQGESDAIDLDDAKLYKGRLKKFFKDVRKDLELPTLPIVQVALATAPGPYMEVIRKAQLGINLPNVRCVDAKGLPIGPDLLHLTTPAQVQLGKMLANAFLQTQRVFLPSSNSN
;
A
#
# COMPACT_ATOMS: atom_id res chain seq x y z
N MET A 1 12.32 8.27 4.38
CA MET A 1 11.82 7.84 3.05
C MET A 1 12.13 8.84 1.96
N ILE A 2 11.59 10.07 1.97
CA ILE A 2 11.72 11.07 0.90
C ILE A 2 13.17 11.34 0.46
N ARG A 3 14.10 11.52 1.40
CA ARG A 3 15.53 11.72 1.07
C ARG A 3 16.10 10.58 0.22
N ARG A 4 15.79 9.32 0.55
CA ARG A 4 16.25 8.14 -0.22
C ARG A 4 15.65 8.14 -1.63
N THR A 5 14.38 8.49 -1.75
CA THR A 5 13.69 8.62 -3.03
C THR A 5 14.33 9.70 -3.91
N LYS A 6 14.66 10.87 -3.34
CA LYS A 6 15.35 11.95 -4.07
C LYS A 6 16.76 11.55 -4.53
N VAL A 7 17.50 10.80 -3.72
CA VAL A 7 18.81 10.25 -4.11
C VAL A 7 18.67 9.23 -5.25
N ALA A 8 17.67 8.35 -5.22
CA ALA A 8 17.46 7.37 -6.28
C ALA A 8 17.20 8.01 -7.67
N LEU A 9 16.58 9.19 -7.71
CA LEU A 9 16.36 9.96 -8.93
C LEU A 9 17.66 10.49 -9.55
N GLN A 10 18.72 10.70 -8.75
CA GLN A 10 20.01 11.19 -9.25
C GLN A 10 20.69 10.18 -10.19
N GLY A 11 20.32 8.90 -10.10
CA GLY A 11 20.78 7.85 -11.01
C GLY A 11 20.03 7.78 -12.35
N GLY A 12 19.16 8.76 -12.66
CA GLY A 12 18.38 8.79 -13.91
C GLY A 12 17.12 7.90 -13.91
N GLY A 13 16.82 7.23 -12.81
CA GLY A 13 15.60 6.44 -12.64
C GLY A 13 14.34 7.31 -12.54
N THR A 14 13.18 6.74 -12.85
CA THR A 14 11.88 7.39 -12.67
C THR A 14 11.07 6.67 -11.60
N ILE A 15 10.41 7.42 -10.71
CA ILE A 15 9.51 6.86 -9.71
C ILE A 15 8.20 6.44 -10.41
N ARG A 16 7.94 5.13 -10.46
CA ARG A 16 6.76 4.58 -11.14
C ARG A 16 5.55 4.38 -10.20
N GLY A 17 5.79 4.26 -8.90
CA GLY A 17 4.75 4.05 -7.90
C GLY A 17 5.34 3.85 -6.51
N MET A 18 4.47 3.74 -5.50
CA MET A 18 4.81 3.38 -4.13
C MET A 18 4.07 2.12 -3.72
N LEU A 19 4.78 1.17 -3.12
CA LEU A 19 4.20 0.02 -2.44
C LEU A 19 4.25 0.27 -0.94
N TRP A 20 3.13 0.06 -0.24
CA TRP A 20 3.01 0.33 1.19
C TRP A 20 2.32 -0.81 1.93
N TYR A 21 3.01 -1.45 2.86
CA TYR A 21 2.44 -2.45 3.74
C TYR A 21 2.85 -2.15 5.18
N GLN A 22 1.90 -1.63 5.95
CA GLN A 22 2.08 -1.29 7.36
C GLN A 22 0.69 -1.15 8.01
N GLY A 23 0.61 -1.41 9.31
CA GLY A 23 -0.53 -1.05 10.17
C GLY A 23 -0.64 -1.95 11.40
N GLU A 24 0.19 -2.98 11.50
CA GLU A 24 0.19 -3.97 12.56
C GLU A 24 0.35 -3.30 13.93
N SER A 25 1.32 -2.39 14.08
CA SER A 25 1.53 -1.67 15.35
C SER A 25 0.37 -0.76 15.73
N ASP A 26 -0.28 -0.11 14.76
CA ASP A 26 -1.44 0.77 15.00
C ASP A 26 -2.70 0.00 15.44
N ALA A 27 -2.71 -1.34 15.34
CA ALA A 27 -3.81 -2.17 15.81
C ALA A 27 -3.76 -2.48 17.32
N ILE A 28 -2.69 -2.08 18.02
CA ILE A 28 -2.49 -2.32 19.45
C ILE A 28 -3.42 -1.43 20.29
N ASP A 29 -3.44 -0.14 19.98
CA ASP A 29 -4.20 0.87 20.72
C ASP A 29 -5.44 1.36 19.93
N LEU A 30 -6.54 1.63 20.63
CA LEU A 30 -7.79 2.02 19.99
C LEU A 30 -7.72 3.43 19.37
N ASP A 31 -7.02 4.36 20.00
CA ASP A 31 -6.93 5.73 19.52
C ASP A 31 -6.06 5.81 18.28
N ASP A 32 -4.95 5.05 18.23
CA ASP A 32 -4.17 4.88 17.01
C ASP A 32 -5.00 4.25 15.89
N ALA A 33 -5.75 3.18 16.18
CA ALA A 33 -6.61 2.53 15.19
C ALA A 33 -7.70 3.45 14.64
N LYS A 34 -8.33 4.27 15.50
CA LYS A 34 -9.34 5.26 15.10
C LYS A 34 -8.73 6.35 14.20
N LEU A 35 -7.51 6.80 14.50
CA LEU A 35 -6.84 7.87 13.75
C LEU A 35 -6.17 7.38 12.46
N TYR A 36 -5.95 6.07 12.32
CA TYR A 36 -5.19 5.47 11.22
C TYR A 36 -5.67 5.92 9.83
N LYS A 37 -6.99 5.91 9.55
CA LYS A 37 -7.52 6.30 8.22
C LYS A 37 -7.13 7.74 7.84
N GLY A 38 -7.24 8.66 8.79
CA GLY A 38 -6.90 10.07 8.58
C GLY A 38 -5.39 10.24 8.35
N ARG A 39 -4.58 9.61 9.22
CA ARG A 39 -3.11 9.63 9.14
C ARG A 39 -2.61 9.03 7.84
N LEU A 40 -3.15 7.89 7.40
CA LEU A 40 -2.80 7.22 6.15
C LEU A 40 -3.12 8.09 4.92
N LYS A 41 -4.32 8.69 4.88
CA LYS A 41 -4.69 9.62 3.79
C LYS A 41 -3.75 10.83 3.75
N LYS A 42 -3.41 11.38 4.91
CA LYS A 42 -2.48 12.51 5.01
C LYS A 42 -1.10 12.09 4.51
N PHE A 43 -0.59 10.96 4.98
CA PHE A 43 0.71 10.41 4.57
C PHE A 43 0.82 10.28 3.04
N PHE A 44 -0.17 9.65 2.37
CA PHE A 44 -0.13 9.53 0.91
C PHE A 44 -0.17 10.88 0.18
N LYS A 45 -0.90 11.87 0.70
CA LYS A 45 -0.90 13.24 0.15
C LYS A 45 0.45 13.92 0.34
N ASP A 46 1.03 13.81 1.53
CA ASP A 46 2.33 14.40 1.84
C ASP A 46 3.43 13.79 0.96
N VAL A 47 3.44 12.46 0.77
CA VAL A 47 4.38 11.79 -0.14
C VAL A 47 4.27 12.31 -1.57
N ARG A 48 3.03 12.45 -2.09
CA ARG A 48 2.80 13.00 -3.43
C ARG A 48 3.28 14.45 -3.54
N LYS A 49 3.03 15.25 -2.51
CA LYS A 49 3.44 16.66 -2.45
C LYS A 49 4.96 16.78 -2.42
N ASP A 50 5.64 16.07 -1.51
CA ASP A 50 7.08 16.15 -1.30
C ASP A 50 7.92 15.63 -2.49
N LEU A 51 7.31 14.79 -3.32
CA LEU A 51 7.87 14.28 -4.57
C LEU A 51 7.38 15.03 -5.82
N GLU A 52 6.44 15.96 -5.67
CA GLU A 52 5.79 16.69 -6.78
C GLU A 52 5.13 15.75 -7.82
N LEU A 53 4.59 14.63 -7.35
CA LEU A 53 3.92 13.61 -8.17
C LEU A 53 2.44 13.44 -7.75
N PRO A 54 1.54 14.35 -8.15
CA PRO A 54 0.15 14.38 -7.67
C PRO A 54 -0.66 13.13 -8.05
N THR A 55 -0.26 12.45 -9.12
CA THR A 55 -0.91 11.24 -9.65
C THR A 55 -0.13 9.96 -9.36
N LEU A 56 0.92 10.01 -8.51
CA LEU A 56 1.76 8.85 -8.19
C LEU A 56 0.89 7.63 -7.82
N PRO A 57 0.99 6.51 -8.56
CA PRO A 57 0.31 5.28 -8.19
C PRO A 57 0.78 4.76 -6.83
N ILE A 58 -0.16 4.45 -5.95
CA ILE A 58 0.12 3.84 -4.65
C ILE A 58 -0.64 2.52 -4.59
N VAL A 59 0.06 1.44 -4.28
CA VAL A 59 -0.56 0.16 -3.96
C VAL A 59 -0.27 -0.12 -2.50
N GLN A 60 -1.31 -0.11 -1.69
CA GLN A 60 -1.20 -0.50 -0.28
C GLN A 60 -1.71 -1.91 -0.03
N VAL A 61 -1.45 -2.43 1.17
CA VAL A 61 -1.88 -3.77 1.59
C VAL A 61 -2.76 -3.69 2.82
N ALA A 62 -3.93 -4.34 2.78
CA ALA A 62 -4.75 -4.59 3.96
C ALA A 62 -4.18 -5.77 4.74
N LEU A 63 -4.03 -5.61 6.06
CA LEU A 63 -3.25 -6.50 6.92
C LEU A 63 -3.68 -7.97 6.86
N ALA A 64 -2.71 -8.89 6.84
CA ALA A 64 -2.97 -10.32 7.05
C ALA A 64 -3.22 -10.65 8.52
N THR A 65 -2.52 -9.96 9.42
CA THR A 65 -2.41 -10.20 10.86
C THR A 65 -2.10 -8.89 11.58
N ALA A 66 -2.26 -8.87 12.90
CA ALA A 66 -1.75 -7.81 13.75
C ALA A 66 -1.54 -8.33 15.19
N PRO A 67 -0.64 -7.73 15.98
CA PRO A 67 -0.44 -8.09 17.39
C PRO A 67 -1.55 -7.58 18.32
N GLY A 68 -2.43 -6.70 17.84
CA GLY A 68 -3.45 -6.03 18.65
C GLY A 68 -4.90 -6.32 18.22
N PRO A 69 -5.88 -6.06 19.11
CA PRO A 69 -7.27 -6.47 18.90
C PRO A 69 -7.99 -5.62 17.85
N TYR A 70 -7.43 -4.50 17.42
CA TYR A 70 -8.09 -3.55 16.52
C TYR A 70 -7.75 -3.75 15.04
N MET A 71 -7.27 -4.94 14.66
CA MET A 71 -6.92 -5.29 13.28
C MET A 71 -8.04 -4.98 12.28
N GLU A 72 -9.29 -5.31 12.62
CA GLU A 72 -10.43 -5.08 11.71
C GLU A 72 -10.75 -3.57 11.53
N VAL A 73 -10.42 -2.72 12.52
CA VAL A 73 -10.51 -1.26 12.37
C VAL A 73 -9.49 -0.77 11.35
N ILE A 74 -8.24 -1.22 11.47
CA ILE A 74 -7.15 -0.90 10.53
C ILE A 74 -7.49 -1.39 9.12
N ARG A 75 -7.94 -2.64 8.98
CA ARG A 75 -8.34 -3.20 7.69
C ARG A 75 -9.48 -2.45 7.05
N LYS A 76 -10.52 -2.08 7.81
CA LYS A 76 -11.62 -1.25 7.31
C LYS A 76 -11.13 0.11 6.82
N ALA A 77 -10.12 0.70 7.47
CA ALA A 77 -9.49 1.93 7.02
C ALA A 77 -8.69 1.76 5.72
N GLN A 78 -7.90 0.68 5.61
CA GLN A 78 -7.08 0.36 4.43
C GLN A 78 -7.95 0.03 3.20
N LEU A 79 -8.93 -0.87 3.35
CA LEU A 79 -9.87 -1.25 2.28
C LEU A 79 -10.80 -0.09 1.90
N GLY A 80 -11.19 0.73 2.89
CA GLY A 80 -12.06 1.88 2.69
C GLY A 80 -11.34 3.19 2.32
N ILE A 81 -10.06 3.13 1.92
CA ILE A 81 -9.36 4.31 1.40
C ILE A 81 -10.05 4.73 0.11
N ASN A 82 -10.36 6.02 -0.02
CA ASN A 82 -10.86 6.59 -1.26
C ASN A 82 -9.98 7.78 -1.64
N LEU A 83 -8.98 7.50 -2.46
CA LEU A 83 -8.02 8.47 -3.01
C LEU A 83 -7.73 8.08 -4.46
N PRO A 84 -7.55 9.05 -5.37
CA PRO A 84 -7.22 8.76 -6.76
C PRO A 84 -5.88 8.05 -6.86
N ASN A 85 -5.74 7.14 -7.82
CA ASN A 85 -4.53 6.33 -8.06
C ASN A 85 -4.01 5.60 -6.82
N VAL A 86 -4.90 5.19 -5.92
CA VAL A 86 -4.59 4.29 -4.81
C VAL A 86 -5.36 2.99 -4.99
N ARG A 87 -4.67 1.85 -4.93
CA ARG A 87 -5.27 0.51 -4.89
C ARG A 87 -4.89 -0.16 -3.58
N CYS A 88 -5.73 -1.09 -3.13
CA CYS A 88 -5.50 -1.89 -1.94
C CYS A 88 -5.52 -3.38 -2.32
N VAL A 89 -4.49 -4.11 -1.93
CA VAL A 89 -4.40 -5.58 -2.01
C VAL A 89 -4.77 -6.15 -0.65
N ASP A 90 -5.60 -7.18 -0.60
CA ASP A 90 -5.95 -7.84 0.67
C ASP A 90 -5.01 -9.02 0.95
N ALA A 91 -4.24 -8.96 2.03
CA ALA A 91 -3.34 -10.04 2.45
C ALA A 91 -4.00 -11.05 3.41
N LYS A 92 -5.27 -10.86 3.79
CA LYS A 92 -5.98 -11.79 4.67
C LYS A 92 -5.99 -13.20 4.07
N GLY A 93 -5.61 -14.18 4.89
CA GLY A 93 -5.52 -15.59 4.49
C GLY A 93 -4.17 -16.00 3.88
N LEU A 94 -3.22 -15.08 3.68
CA LEU A 94 -1.87 -15.46 3.30
C LEU A 94 -1.17 -16.23 4.44
N PRO A 95 -0.34 -17.26 4.13
CA PRO A 95 0.32 -18.07 5.14
C PRO A 95 1.24 -17.26 6.07
N ILE A 96 1.04 -17.42 7.36
CA ILE A 96 1.80 -16.76 8.44
C ILE A 96 2.87 -17.69 9.01
N GLY A 97 3.96 -17.09 9.46
CA GLY A 97 5.07 -17.78 10.10
C GLY A 97 4.73 -18.25 11.51
N PRO A 98 5.67 -18.94 12.17
CA PRO A 98 5.47 -19.50 13.51
C PRO A 98 5.29 -18.44 14.61
N ASP A 99 5.65 -17.18 14.35
CA ASP A 99 5.42 -16.06 15.27
C ASP A 99 3.99 -15.51 15.24
N LEU A 100 3.13 -16.08 14.38
CA LEU A 100 1.74 -15.69 14.16
C LEU A 100 1.54 -14.24 13.72
N LEU A 101 2.60 -13.56 13.31
CA LEU A 101 2.60 -12.15 12.95
C LEU A 101 3.09 -11.95 11.53
N HIS A 102 4.24 -12.50 11.15
CA HIS A 102 4.85 -12.22 9.86
C HIS A 102 4.41 -13.21 8.79
N LEU A 103 4.34 -12.75 7.54
CA LEU A 103 4.13 -13.63 6.40
C LEU A 103 5.32 -14.56 6.19
N THR A 104 5.06 -15.81 5.81
CA THR A 104 6.10 -16.74 5.35
C THR A 104 6.76 -16.26 4.06
N THR A 105 7.96 -16.76 3.73
CA THR A 105 8.62 -16.45 2.45
C THR A 105 7.74 -16.76 1.22
N PRO A 106 7.08 -17.93 1.11
CA PRO A 106 6.14 -18.18 -0.01
C PRO A 106 4.98 -17.18 -0.06
N ALA A 107 4.43 -16.79 1.09
CA ALA A 107 3.38 -15.78 1.18
C ALA A 107 3.86 -14.40 0.71
N GLN A 108 5.10 -14.01 1.02
CA GLN A 108 5.70 -12.78 0.51
C GLN A 108 5.86 -12.80 -1.03
N VAL A 109 6.23 -13.95 -1.61
CA VAL A 109 6.28 -14.11 -3.07
C VAL A 109 4.87 -13.95 -3.68
N GLN A 110 3.86 -14.55 -3.07
CA GLN A 110 2.47 -14.40 -3.50
C GLN A 110 2.01 -12.94 -3.40
N LEU A 111 2.27 -12.27 -2.28
CA LEU A 111 1.95 -10.85 -2.09
C LEU A 111 2.65 -9.98 -3.14
N GLY A 112 3.92 -10.26 -3.47
CA GLY A 112 4.65 -9.57 -4.53
C GLY A 112 3.94 -9.65 -5.90
N LYS A 113 3.41 -10.82 -6.26
CA LYS A 113 2.61 -11.00 -7.48
C LYS A 113 1.30 -10.21 -7.42
N MET A 114 0.62 -10.20 -6.27
CA MET A 114 -0.61 -9.43 -6.07
C MET A 114 -0.37 -7.92 -6.21
N LEU A 115 0.72 -7.40 -5.61
CA LEU A 115 1.15 -6.01 -5.73
C LEU A 115 1.50 -5.63 -7.17
N ALA A 116 2.24 -6.47 -7.89
CA ALA A 116 2.57 -6.26 -9.29
C ALA A 116 1.31 -6.19 -10.17
N ASN A 117 0.38 -7.13 -9.98
CA ASN A 117 -0.90 -7.14 -10.71
C ASN A 117 -1.73 -5.88 -10.44
N ALA A 118 -1.87 -5.48 -9.17
CA ALA A 118 -2.57 -4.26 -8.79
C ALA A 118 -1.91 -3.01 -9.39
N PHE A 119 -0.58 -2.95 -9.38
CA PHE A 119 0.17 -1.85 -9.99
C PHE A 119 -0.09 -1.74 -11.49
N LEU A 120 -0.03 -2.83 -12.26
CA LEU A 120 -0.30 -2.82 -13.71
C LEU A 120 -1.73 -2.35 -14.04
N GLN A 121 -2.71 -2.64 -13.17
CA GLN A 121 -4.08 -2.14 -13.31
C GLN A 121 -4.22 -0.63 -13.02
N THR A 122 -3.26 0.02 -12.35
CA THR A 122 -3.25 1.49 -12.24
C THR A 122 -2.85 2.17 -13.54
N GLN A 123 -2.03 1.51 -14.37
CA GLN A 123 -1.54 2.05 -15.64
C GLN A 123 -2.54 1.91 -16.78
N ARG A 124 -3.36 0.84 -16.77
CA ARG A 124 -4.38 0.60 -17.81
C ARG A 124 -5.48 1.67 -17.88
N VAL A 125 -5.68 2.44 -16.81
CA VAL A 125 -6.64 3.57 -16.82
C VAL A 125 -6.11 4.75 -17.67
N PHE A 126 -4.81 4.78 -17.99
CA PHE A 126 -4.17 5.84 -18.77
C PHE A 126 -3.89 5.50 -20.24
N LEU A 127 -4.13 4.27 -20.67
CA LEU A 127 -4.05 3.90 -22.10
C LEU A 127 -5.47 3.76 -22.64
N PRO A 128 -5.91 4.58 -23.60
CA PRO A 128 -7.17 4.32 -24.28
C PRO A 128 -7.08 2.94 -24.91
N SER A 129 -8.17 2.16 -24.78
CA SER A 129 -8.31 0.88 -25.45
C SER A 129 -8.08 1.12 -26.94
N SER A 130 -6.98 0.60 -27.48
CA SER A 130 -6.83 0.51 -28.92
C SER A 130 -7.89 -0.49 -29.41
N ASN A 131 -8.98 0.03 -29.95
CA ASN A 131 -9.90 -0.77 -30.75
C ASN A 131 -9.11 -1.28 -31.97
N SER A 132 -8.75 -2.56 -31.95
CA SER A 132 -8.38 -3.28 -33.16
C SER A 132 -9.67 -3.84 -33.78
N ASN A 133 -9.93 -3.39 -35.02
CA ASN A 133 -11.01 -3.83 -35.91
C ASN A 133 -11.04 -5.35 -36.12
#